data_AF-A0A2T0MRQ3-F1
#
_entry.id   AF-A0A2T0MRQ3-F1
#
_cell.length_a   1.000
_cell.length_b   1.000
_cell.length_c   1.000
_cell.angle_alpha   90.00
_cell.angle_beta   90.00
_cell.angle_gamma   90.00
#
_symmetry.space_group_name_H-M   'P 1'
#
loop_
_entity.id
_entity.type
_entity.pdbx_description
1 polymer ?
#
loop_
_entity_poly.entity_id
_entity_poly.type
_entity_poly.pdbx_seq_one_letter_code
_entity_poly.pdbx_strand_id
1 'polypeptide(L)'
;MTAVPPWDAFTATEAEVRAMVADPRWQRLSVPDRAHVLAARILVTPDGDRWLFGAHARWHLLDPADGRWHLAPPARRVRARQVGHATTTLPDAVVPQGYDFHAEPGSTQAFVGPDVPGSLTEQLRVLLRSSGRKSELDYPLTAFGEIFASDVPSTVAAVWGTIMWCAYAPAFDGNERLITVFGEYLCRPLPGDEWVRWLPAPPLLDLVTLVAERLRAGRSRQALRLAAVMADAAQILLLDTRFRPRALALLTMVEPMLRTARPEDFRGEFTSGLHSAYQDNADNGSPTGPHSRSPELRRDFQGDDAGLREAWLERVPTRLCRALLIENDPEAHFTHTVYDLVEALSFMPDPPAAAATFLADLSDSRRLLPGRLDHRLRMAYEELARAGRVGTSAADSTEPDGFPVRTGGLSVAPAPVLEVAPPDRASAAAVLGAAYAMGLAWGRLTGAKVPERGLASQSALVRKIVHERDDHHTGHI
;
A
#
# COMPACT_ATOMS: atom_id res chain seq x y z
N MET A 1 -26.73 -37.93 -7.57
CA MET A 1 -27.01 -36.82 -6.65
C MET A 1 -25.78 -35.96 -6.57
N THR A 2 -25.75 -34.86 -7.32
CA THR A 2 -24.69 -33.85 -7.25
C THR A 2 -24.72 -33.22 -5.86
N ALA A 3 -23.62 -33.34 -5.12
CA ALA A 3 -23.49 -32.72 -3.80
C ALA A 3 -23.67 -31.20 -3.97
N VAL A 4 -24.72 -30.65 -3.36
CA VAL A 4 -24.86 -29.20 -3.21
C VAL A 4 -23.64 -28.74 -2.41
N PRO A 5 -22.85 -27.77 -2.90
CA PRO A 5 -21.72 -27.25 -2.15
C PRO A 5 -22.20 -26.82 -0.75
N PRO A 6 -21.47 -27.14 0.33
CA PRO A 6 -21.84 -26.67 1.66
C PRO A 6 -21.94 -25.14 1.61
N TRP A 7 -23.11 -24.62 2.01
CA TRP A 7 -23.37 -23.19 2.09
C TRP A 7 -22.30 -22.53 2.98
N ASP A 8 -21.43 -21.70 2.39
CA ASP A 8 -20.41 -20.96 3.13
C ASP A 8 -21.06 -19.74 3.79
N ALA A 9 -21.24 -19.81 5.11
CA ALA A 9 -21.84 -18.74 5.89
C ALA A 9 -21.06 -17.42 5.78
N PHE A 10 -19.72 -17.47 5.67
CA PHE A 10 -18.92 -16.26 5.48
C PHE A 10 -19.26 -15.59 4.15
N THR A 11 -19.16 -16.32 3.03
CA THR A 11 -19.51 -15.77 1.71
C THR A 11 -20.96 -15.24 1.65
N ALA A 12 -21.92 -15.97 2.24
CA ALA A 12 -23.31 -15.54 2.27
C ALA A 12 -23.52 -14.24 3.07
N THR A 13 -22.91 -14.13 4.26
CA THR A 13 -22.98 -12.92 5.09
C THR A 13 -22.25 -11.74 4.46
N GLU A 14 -21.11 -11.95 3.80
CA GLU A 14 -20.45 -10.90 3.01
C GLU A 14 -21.40 -10.32 1.96
N ALA A 15 -22.03 -11.18 1.16
CA ALA A 15 -22.96 -10.76 0.12
C ALA A 15 -24.17 -10.02 0.69
N GLU A 16 -24.73 -10.51 1.80
CA GLU A 16 -25.85 -9.86 2.49
C GLU A 16 -25.47 -8.46 3.00
N VAL A 17 -24.34 -8.33 3.70
CA VAL A 17 -23.89 -7.05 4.25
C VAL A 17 -23.52 -6.07 3.13
N ARG A 18 -22.88 -6.52 2.05
CA ARG A 18 -22.62 -5.67 0.88
C ARG A 18 -23.91 -5.14 0.26
N ALA A 19 -24.92 -5.99 0.08
CA ALA A 19 -26.23 -5.57 -0.43
C ALA A 19 -26.91 -4.58 0.52
N MET A 20 -26.84 -4.82 1.82
CA MET A 20 -27.37 -3.94 2.86
C MET A 20 -26.71 -2.56 2.85
N VAL A 21 -25.37 -2.50 2.77
CA VAL A 21 -24.60 -1.24 2.77
C VAL A 21 -24.78 -0.46 1.45
N ALA A 22 -25.01 -1.16 0.34
CA ALA A 22 -25.30 -0.55 -0.96
C ALA A 22 -26.72 0.04 -1.06
N ASP A 23 -27.66 -0.36 -0.19
CA ASP A 23 -29.00 0.23 -0.16
C ASP A 23 -28.92 1.72 0.28
N PRO A 24 -29.48 2.68 -0.49
CA PRO A 24 -29.49 4.09 -0.11
C PRO A 24 -30.09 4.39 1.28
N ARG A 25 -30.90 3.49 1.83
CA ARG A 25 -31.43 3.58 3.19
C ARG A 25 -30.35 3.45 4.25
N TRP A 26 -29.25 2.73 3.98
CA TRP A 26 -28.11 2.60 4.90
C TRP A 26 -27.58 3.98 5.32
N GLN A 27 -27.46 4.89 4.35
CA GLN A 27 -26.97 6.24 4.59
C GLN A 27 -27.90 7.09 5.47
N ARG A 28 -29.19 6.73 5.57
CA ARG A 28 -30.19 7.44 6.37
C ARG A 28 -30.23 6.96 7.82
N LEU A 29 -29.65 5.79 8.13
CA LEU A 29 -29.61 5.26 9.49
C LEU A 29 -28.58 6.01 10.34
N SER A 30 -28.89 6.21 11.62
CA SER A 30 -27.92 6.67 12.61
C SER A 30 -26.85 5.60 12.85
N VAL A 31 -25.67 5.98 13.35
CA VAL A 31 -24.60 5.00 13.65
C VAL A 31 -25.07 3.91 14.63
N PRO A 32 -25.82 4.22 15.72
CA PRO A 32 -26.42 3.20 16.57
C PRO A 32 -27.37 2.24 15.85
N ASP A 33 -28.21 2.74 14.93
CA ASP A 33 -29.14 1.89 14.17
C ASP A 33 -28.37 0.99 13.19
N ARG A 34 -27.34 1.51 12.54
CA ARG A 34 -26.42 0.72 11.70
C ARG A 34 -25.76 -0.38 12.51
N ALA A 35 -25.24 -0.05 13.69
CA ALA A 35 -24.63 -1.00 14.62
C ALA A 35 -25.63 -2.11 15.02
N HIS A 36 -26.86 -1.73 15.38
CA HIS A 36 -27.90 -2.68 15.77
C HIS A 36 -28.25 -3.66 14.64
N VAL A 37 -28.47 -3.13 13.44
CA VAL A 37 -28.78 -3.93 12.25
C VAL A 37 -27.59 -4.84 11.91
N LEU A 38 -26.36 -4.33 11.96
CA LEU A 38 -25.15 -5.11 11.67
C LEU A 38 -24.91 -6.23 12.68
N ALA A 39 -25.18 -6.00 13.97
CA ALA A 39 -25.00 -7.01 15.03
C ALA A 39 -25.82 -8.29 14.80
N ALA A 40 -26.95 -8.20 14.09
CA ALA A 40 -27.74 -9.36 13.70
C ALA A 40 -27.06 -10.29 12.68
N ARG A 41 -25.95 -9.86 12.04
CA ARG A 41 -25.15 -10.64 11.08
C ARG A 41 -23.88 -11.25 11.68
N ILE A 42 -23.69 -11.18 13.00
CA ILE A 42 -22.53 -11.80 13.63
C ILE A 42 -22.58 -13.32 13.41
N LEU A 43 -21.46 -13.85 12.93
CA LEU A 43 -21.24 -15.28 12.80
C LEU A 43 -20.51 -15.82 14.02
N VAL A 44 -20.86 -17.03 14.43
CA VAL A 44 -20.18 -17.78 15.48
C VAL A 44 -19.68 -19.12 14.95
N THR A 45 -18.39 -19.40 15.15
CA THR A 45 -17.78 -20.71 14.85
C THR A 45 -17.94 -21.69 16.02
N PRO A 46 -17.74 -23.00 15.83
CA PRO A 46 -17.78 -24.01 16.89
C PRO A 46 -16.89 -23.69 18.09
N ASP A 47 -15.75 -23.03 17.84
CA ASP A 47 -14.77 -22.68 18.87
C ASP A 47 -15.21 -21.47 19.70
N GLY A 48 -16.35 -20.85 19.35
CA GLY A 48 -16.94 -19.72 20.06
C GLY A 48 -16.53 -18.35 19.51
N ASP A 49 -15.66 -18.30 18.50
CA ASP A 49 -15.23 -17.05 17.88
C ASP A 49 -16.40 -16.31 17.26
N ARG A 50 -16.42 -14.99 17.47
CA ARG A 50 -17.42 -14.08 16.90
C ARG A 50 -16.80 -13.29 15.76
N TRP A 51 -17.45 -13.36 14.62
CA TRP A 51 -17.00 -12.75 13.38
C TRP A 51 -18.01 -11.74 12.87
N LEU A 52 -17.51 -10.62 12.37
CA LEU A 52 -18.31 -9.54 11.81
C LEU A 52 -17.71 -9.08 10.48
N PHE A 53 -18.50 -9.08 9.42
CA PHE A 53 -18.13 -8.38 8.19
C PHE A 53 -18.59 -6.93 8.31
N GLY A 54 -17.64 -5.99 8.34
CA GLY A 54 -17.89 -4.62 8.77
C GLY A 54 -17.08 -3.61 7.98
N ALA A 55 -16.64 -2.54 8.66
CA ALA A 55 -15.90 -1.43 8.09
C ALA A 55 -14.79 -1.86 7.10
N HIS A 56 -14.57 -1.05 6.07
CA HIS A 56 -13.64 -1.29 4.97
C HIS A 56 -13.91 -2.55 4.13
N ALA A 57 -15.13 -3.08 4.24
CA ALA A 57 -15.54 -4.35 3.63
C ALA A 57 -14.57 -5.49 3.97
N ARG A 58 -14.19 -5.60 5.25
CA ARG A 58 -13.32 -6.64 5.79
C ARG A 58 -13.96 -7.37 6.97
N TRP A 59 -13.46 -8.57 7.23
CA TRP A 59 -13.81 -9.35 8.41
C TRP A 59 -13.08 -8.88 9.66
N HIS A 60 -13.81 -8.91 10.77
CA HIS A 60 -13.33 -8.61 12.10
C HIS A 60 -13.61 -9.79 13.02
N LEU A 61 -12.64 -10.13 13.84
CA LEU A 61 -12.70 -11.17 14.86
C LEU A 61 -12.72 -10.50 16.24
N LEU A 62 -13.71 -10.82 17.06
CA LEU A 62 -13.72 -10.41 18.46
C LEU A 62 -12.65 -11.20 19.21
N ASP A 63 -11.67 -10.50 19.79
CA ASP A 63 -10.68 -11.11 20.65
C ASP A 63 -11.27 -11.28 22.07
N PRO A 64 -11.32 -12.52 22.59
CA PRO A 64 -11.89 -12.80 23.90
C PRO A 64 -11.05 -12.26 25.07
N ALA A 65 -9.76 -11.97 24.86
CA ALA A 65 -8.85 -11.50 25.90
C ALA A 65 -9.01 -10.01 26.20
N ASP A 66 -9.23 -9.18 25.18
CA ASP A 66 -9.35 -7.72 25.32
C ASP A 66 -10.75 -7.17 24.98
N GLY A 67 -11.64 -8.00 24.44
CA GLY A 67 -12.99 -7.62 24.04
C GLY A 67 -13.03 -6.70 22.81
N ARG A 68 -11.93 -6.57 22.06
CA ARG A 68 -11.83 -5.70 20.88
C ARG A 68 -12.06 -6.49 19.60
N TRP A 69 -12.55 -5.80 18.58
CA TRP A 69 -12.67 -6.34 17.24
C TRP A 69 -11.39 -6.06 16.45
N HIS A 70 -10.68 -7.11 16.07
CA HIS A 70 -9.45 -7.04 15.29
C HIS A 70 -9.71 -7.43 13.84
N LEU A 71 -9.03 -6.79 12.88
CA LEU A 71 -9.08 -7.23 11.49
C LEU A 71 -8.47 -8.62 11.34
N ALA A 72 -9.26 -9.56 10.81
CA ALA A 72 -8.80 -10.93 10.58
C ALA A 72 -9.54 -11.52 9.37
N PRO A 73 -8.84 -12.11 8.39
CA PRO A 73 -9.51 -12.80 7.29
C PRO A 73 -10.40 -13.95 7.77
N PRO A 74 -11.50 -14.24 7.06
CA PRO A 74 -12.47 -15.22 7.50
C PRO A 74 -11.84 -16.61 7.55
N ALA A 75 -12.22 -17.41 8.55
CA ALA A 75 -11.82 -18.80 8.69
C ALA A 75 -12.55 -19.69 7.66
N ARG A 76 -12.24 -19.47 6.37
CA ARG A 76 -12.85 -20.21 5.25
C ARG A 76 -12.66 -21.70 5.50
N ARG A 77 -13.70 -22.51 5.29
CA ARG A 77 -13.79 -23.97 5.59
C ARG A 77 -14.19 -24.34 7.02
N VAL A 78 -14.29 -23.38 7.94
CA VAL A 78 -14.91 -23.63 9.26
C VAL A 78 -16.42 -23.45 9.14
N ARG A 79 -17.19 -24.38 9.71
CA ARG A 79 -18.65 -24.19 9.81
C ARG A 79 -18.91 -22.97 10.68
N ALA A 80 -19.74 -22.05 10.22
CA ALA A 80 -20.20 -20.93 11.04
C ALA A 80 -21.72 -20.85 10.97
N ARG A 81 -22.32 -20.31 12.02
CA ARG A 81 -23.75 -20.02 12.07
C ARG A 81 -23.97 -18.57 12.45
N GLN A 82 -24.95 -17.95 11.83
CA GLN A 82 -25.42 -16.64 12.24
C GLN A 82 -26.14 -16.78 13.58
N VAL A 83 -25.76 -15.94 14.55
CA VAL A 83 -26.46 -15.85 15.83
C VAL A 83 -27.41 -14.67 15.77
N GLY A 84 -28.71 -14.97 15.68
CA GLY A 84 -29.75 -13.96 15.80
C GLY A 84 -29.68 -13.31 17.18
N HIS A 85 -29.41 -12.00 17.19
CA HIS A 85 -29.33 -11.14 18.37
C HIS A 85 -28.18 -11.42 19.33
N ALA A 86 -27.02 -10.81 19.05
CA ALA A 86 -26.10 -10.47 20.12
C ALA A 86 -26.47 -9.08 20.65
N THR A 87 -26.76 -8.97 21.95
CA THR A 87 -26.84 -7.71 22.74
C THR A 87 -25.52 -6.93 22.77
N THR A 88 -24.62 -7.20 21.83
CA THR A 88 -23.29 -6.62 21.74
C THR A 88 -23.41 -5.26 21.09
N THR A 89 -23.22 -4.21 21.89
CA THR A 89 -22.97 -2.85 21.36
C THR A 89 -21.71 -2.92 20.49
N LEU A 90 -21.87 -2.75 19.17
CA LEU A 90 -20.74 -2.68 18.27
C LEU A 90 -20.07 -1.31 18.38
N PRO A 91 -18.73 -1.24 18.46
CA PRO A 91 -18.04 0.04 18.40
C PRO A 91 -18.16 0.67 17.01
N ASP A 92 -18.24 2.00 16.95
CA ASP A 92 -18.38 2.74 15.69
C ASP A 92 -17.29 2.39 14.65
N ALA A 93 -16.09 2.04 15.12
CA ALA A 93 -14.95 1.68 14.28
C ALA A 93 -15.18 0.46 13.37
N VAL A 94 -16.09 -0.46 13.72
CA VAL A 94 -16.39 -1.64 12.89
C VAL A 94 -17.67 -1.49 12.06
N VAL A 95 -18.39 -0.38 12.23
CA VAL A 95 -19.66 -0.12 11.55
C VAL A 95 -19.39 0.52 10.18
N PRO A 96 -19.88 -0.05 9.06
CA PRO A 96 -19.70 0.52 7.74
C PRO A 96 -20.27 1.93 7.61
N GLN A 97 -19.49 2.83 7.03
CA GLN A 97 -19.96 4.18 6.68
C GLN A 97 -20.59 4.21 5.28
N GLY A 98 -20.32 3.20 4.46
CA GLY A 98 -20.80 3.00 3.09
C GLY A 98 -19.74 3.32 2.05
N TYR A 99 -19.07 4.47 2.14
CA TYR A 99 -17.99 4.80 1.20
C TYR A 99 -16.77 3.88 1.32
N ASP A 100 -16.55 3.32 2.51
CA ASP A 100 -15.49 2.36 2.83
C ASP A 100 -15.72 1.00 2.13
N PHE A 101 -16.94 0.71 1.67
CA PHE A 101 -17.27 -0.46 0.84
C PHE A 101 -17.00 -0.25 -0.64
N HIS A 102 -16.87 1.02 -1.06
CA HIS A 102 -16.52 1.39 -2.44
C HIS A 102 -15.02 1.61 -2.63
N ALA A 103 -14.24 1.62 -1.55
CA ALA A 103 -12.80 1.76 -1.62
C ALA A 103 -12.19 0.54 -2.32
N GLU A 104 -11.56 0.77 -3.47
CA GLU A 104 -10.83 -0.28 -4.19
C GLU A 104 -9.67 -0.78 -3.29
N PRO A 105 -9.56 -2.10 -3.04
CA PRO A 105 -8.41 -2.63 -2.33
C PRO A 105 -7.14 -2.35 -3.14
N GLY A 106 -6.05 -1.99 -2.45
CA GLY A 106 -4.73 -2.00 -3.08
C GLY A 106 -4.39 -3.41 -3.56
N SER A 107 -3.76 -3.53 -4.73
CA SER A 107 -3.28 -4.83 -5.19
C SER A 107 -2.17 -5.33 -4.27
N THR A 108 -2.33 -6.52 -3.71
CA THR A 108 -1.29 -7.18 -2.90
C THR A 108 -0.17 -7.79 -3.74
N GLN A 109 -0.26 -7.69 -5.07
CA GLN A 109 0.71 -8.26 -5.99
C GLN A 109 2.01 -7.45 -5.93
N ALA A 110 3.12 -8.12 -5.57
CA ALA A 110 4.43 -7.62 -5.91
C ALA A 110 4.56 -7.51 -7.43
N PHE A 111 5.48 -6.67 -7.89
CA PHE A 111 5.90 -6.61 -9.29
C PHE A 111 6.94 -7.70 -9.59
N VAL A 112 6.79 -8.87 -8.95
CA VAL A 112 7.60 -10.08 -9.10
C VAL A 112 6.66 -11.14 -9.65
N GLY A 113 6.55 -11.23 -10.98
CA GLY A 113 5.45 -11.92 -11.65
C GLY A 113 5.19 -11.32 -13.03
N PRO A 114 3.94 -11.01 -13.43
CA PRO A 114 3.71 -10.28 -14.66
C PRO A 114 4.27 -8.85 -14.55
N ASP A 115 5.17 -8.52 -15.47
CA ASP A 115 5.75 -7.18 -15.60
C ASP A 115 4.66 -6.10 -15.70
N VAL A 116 5.05 -4.86 -15.41
CA VAL A 116 4.22 -3.70 -15.76
C VAL A 116 3.95 -3.69 -17.26
N PRO A 117 2.69 -3.48 -17.71
CA PRO A 117 2.35 -3.52 -19.13
C PRO A 117 3.30 -2.65 -19.96
N GLY A 118 3.88 -3.21 -21.03
CA GLY A 118 4.90 -2.52 -21.82
C GLY A 118 4.43 -1.16 -22.36
N SER A 119 3.15 -1.03 -22.72
CA SER A 119 2.56 0.24 -23.17
C SER A 119 2.53 1.33 -22.08
N LEU A 120 2.36 0.94 -20.81
CA LEU A 120 2.44 1.83 -19.66
C LEU A 120 3.90 2.24 -19.45
N THR A 121 4.82 1.28 -19.47
CA THR A 121 6.27 1.53 -19.33
C THR A 121 6.82 2.47 -20.41
N GLU A 122 6.37 2.33 -21.66
CA GLU A 122 6.75 3.27 -22.73
C GLU A 122 6.22 4.68 -22.50
N GLN A 123 4.98 4.84 -22.05
CA GLN A 123 4.41 6.16 -21.74
C GLN A 123 5.20 6.85 -20.61
N LEU A 124 5.53 6.11 -19.55
CA LEU A 124 6.38 6.63 -18.47
C LEU A 124 7.79 6.95 -18.96
N ARG A 125 8.37 6.14 -19.86
CA ARG A 125 9.68 6.45 -20.46
C ARG A 125 9.67 7.73 -21.29
N VAL A 126 8.58 8.01 -22.01
CA VAL A 126 8.43 9.26 -22.76
C VAL A 126 8.32 10.46 -21.80
N LEU A 127 7.48 10.34 -20.76
CA LEU A 127 7.35 11.36 -19.72
C LEU A 127 8.69 11.63 -19.05
N LEU A 128 9.38 10.58 -18.60
CA LEU A 128 10.67 10.65 -17.93
C LEU A 128 11.72 11.37 -18.79
N ARG A 129 11.85 11.01 -20.08
CA ARG A 129 12.77 11.70 -21.00
C ARG A 129 12.48 13.19 -21.16
N SER A 130 11.20 13.58 -21.11
CA SER A 130 10.82 15.00 -21.17
C SER A 130 11.13 15.73 -19.87
N SER A 131 10.97 15.06 -18.72
CA SER A 131 11.32 15.58 -17.39
C SER A 131 12.83 15.73 -17.22
N GLY A 132 13.62 14.74 -17.65
CA GLY A 132 15.09 14.78 -17.56
C GLY A 132 15.77 15.89 -18.37
N ARG A 133 15.08 16.50 -19.35
CA ARG A 133 15.60 17.65 -20.12
C ARG A 133 15.47 19.00 -19.42
N LYS A 134 14.85 19.05 -18.24
CA LYS A 134 14.69 20.27 -17.46
C LYS A 134 15.98 20.60 -16.73
N SER A 135 16.26 21.88 -16.52
CA SER A 135 17.42 22.28 -15.73
C SER A 135 17.17 22.04 -14.24
N GLU A 136 18.16 21.44 -13.60
CA GLU A 136 18.34 21.30 -12.17
C GLU A 136 18.37 22.64 -11.42
N LEU A 137 18.76 23.75 -12.08
CA LEU A 137 18.71 25.08 -11.47
C LEU A 137 17.27 25.58 -11.30
N ASP A 138 16.42 25.32 -12.29
CA ASP A 138 14.99 25.64 -12.22
C ASP A 138 14.22 24.62 -11.37
N TYR A 139 14.70 23.38 -11.30
CA TYR A 139 14.10 22.25 -10.61
C TYR A 139 15.14 21.53 -9.74
N PRO A 140 15.58 22.10 -8.62
CA PRO A 140 16.58 21.48 -7.75
C PRO A 140 15.99 20.29 -7.02
N LEU A 141 16.85 19.33 -6.70
CA LEU A 141 16.50 18.12 -5.97
C LEU A 141 16.44 18.42 -4.47
N THR A 142 15.22 18.56 -3.93
CA THR A 142 14.99 18.92 -2.51
C THR A 142 14.52 17.73 -1.66
N ALA A 143 14.18 16.62 -2.32
CA ALA A 143 13.90 15.31 -1.72
C ALA A 143 14.51 14.21 -2.60
N PHE A 144 14.58 12.97 -2.12
CA PHE A 144 15.14 11.80 -2.84
C PHE A 144 16.66 11.83 -3.11
N GLY A 145 17.43 12.63 -2.35
CA GLY A 145 18.90 12.72 -2.51
C GLY A 145 19.68 11.43 -2.25
N GLU A 146 19.07 10.44 -1.58
CA GLU A 146 19.67 9.11 -1.38
C GLU A 146 19.51 8.17 -2.59
N ILE A 147 18.72 8.58 -3.59
CA ILE A 147 18.35 7.79 -4.78
C ILE A 147 18.99 8.39 -6.04
N PHE A 148 18.93 9.71 -6.20
CA PHE A 148 19.36 10.40 -7.41
C PHE A 148 20.65 11.19 -7.22
N ALA A 149 21.41 11.35 -8.30
CA ALA A 149 22.57 12.24 -8.31
C ALA A 149 22.12 13.71 -8.17
N SER A 150 23.00 14.57 -7.66
CA SER A 150 22.66 15.97 -7.31
C SER A 150 22.33 16.85 -8.52
N ASP A 151 22.75 16.45 -9.71
CA ASP A 151 22.48 17.10 -11.00
C ASP A 151 21.16 16.65 -11.65
N VAL A 152 20.42 15.74 -11.01
CA VAL A 152 19.12 15.29 -11.49
C VAL A 152 18.03 16.32 -11.16
N PRO A 153 17.23 16.77 -12.13
CA PRO A 153 16.15 17.71 -11.86
C PRO A 153 15.02 17.06 -11.05
N SER A 154 14.39 17.81 -10.14
CA SER A 154 13.28 17.32 -9.31
C SER A 154 12.06 16.83 -10.10
N THR A 155 11.95 17.16 -11.39
CA THR A 155 10.91 16.59 -12.26
C THR A 155 11.11 15.10 -12.52
N VAL A 156 12.34 14.59 -12.54
CA VAL A 156 12.64 13.14 -12.59
C VAL A 156 12.26 12.49 -11.26
N ALA A 157 12.65 13.12 -10.16
CA ALA A 157 12.30 12.66 -8.82
C ALA A 157 10.78 12.64 -8.58
N ALA A 158 10.03 13.59 -9.16
CA ALA A 158 8.58 13.61 -9.12
C ALA A 158 7.97 12.38 -9.80
N VAL A 159 8.45 11.98 -10.99
CA VAL A 159 7.96 10.76 -11.67
C VAL A 159 8.26 9.52 -10.83
N TRP A 160 9.50 9.37 -10.34
CA TRP A 160 9.89 8.26 -9.48
C TRP A 160 9.06 8.19 -8.19
N GLY A 161 8.97 9.31 -7.47
CA GLY A 161 8.22 9.43 -6.24
C GLY A 161 6.75 9.11 -6.45
N THR A 162 6.15 9.52 -7.57
CA THR A 162 4.77 9.17 -7.91
C THR A 162 4.60 7.67 -8.13
N ILE A 163 5.51 7.01 -8.84
CA ILE A 163 5.46 5.55 -9.06
C ILE A 163 5.55 4.82 -7.71
N MET A 164 6.57 5.14 -6.91
CA MET A 164 6.83 4.47 -5.63
C MET A 164 5.76 4.77 -4.59
N TRP A 165 5.25 5.99 -4.55
CA TRP A 165 4.14 6.36 -3.67
C TRP A 165 2.83 5.72 -4.14
N CYS A 166 2.59 5.49 -5.43
CA CYS A 166 1.36 4.82 -5.87
C CYS A 166 1.40 3.30 -5.71
N ALA A 167 2.59 2.69 -5.71
CA ALA A 167 2.77 1.25 -5.59
C ALA A 167 2.30 0.75 -4.21
N TYR A 168 1.39 -0.25 -4.18
CA TYR A 168 0.99 -0.89 -2.93
C TYR A 168 2.18 -1.47 -2.16
N ALA A 169 2.94 -2.32 -2.87
CA ALA A 169 4.18 -2.94 -2.42
C ALA A 169 5.27 -2.74 -3.50
N PRO A 170 6.17 -1.75 -3.36
CA PRO A 170 7.26 -1.49 -4.32
C PRO A 170 8.39 -2.54 -4.29
N ALA A 171 8.02 -3.81 -4.43
CA ALA A 171 8.93 -4.93 -4.67
C ALA A 171 8.85 -5.33 -6.15
N PHE A 172 9.95 -5.16 -6.89
CA PHE A 172 9.99 -5.34 -8.34
C PHE A 172 10.93 -6.47 -8.75
N ASP A 173 10.62 -7.17 -9.83
CA ASP A 173 11.57 -8.09 -10.46
C ASP A 173 12.86 -7.34 -10.80
N GLY A 174 14.01 -7.99 -10.62
CA GLY A 174 15.31 -7.43 -10.94
C GLY A 174 15.46 -6.98 -12.39
N ASN A 175 14.66 -7.56 -13.30
CA ASN A 175 14.61 -7.24 -14.73
C ASN A 175 13.44 -6.33 -15.12
N GLU A 176 12.67 -5.83 -14.14
CA GLU A 176 11.50 -5.00 -14.41
C GLU A 176 11.91 -3.72 -15.15
N ARG A 177 11.38 -3.59 -16.37
CA ARG A 177 11.71 -2.51 -17.30
C ARG A 177 11.31 -1.15 -16.76
N LEU A 178 10.23 -1.07 -15.98
CA LEU A 178 9.73 0.19 -15.42
C LEU A 178 10.80 0.90 -14.59
N ILE A 179 11.52 0.18 -13.74
CA ILE A 179 12.51 0.80 -12.86
C ILE A 179 13.86 0.99 -13.57
N THR A 180 14.20 0.13 -14.54
CA THR A 180 15.45 0.25 -15.31
C THR A 180 15.56 1.55 -16.11
N VAL A 181 14.42 2.15 -16.52
CA VAL A 181 14.45 3.43 -17.27
C VAL A 181 15.02 4.60 -16.47
N PHE A 182 15.14 4.47 -15.15
CA PHE A 182 15.74 5.48 -14.29
C PHE A 182 17.26 5.33 -14.16
N GLY A 183 17.87 4.28 -14.71
CA GLY A 183 19.26 3.90 -14.44
C GLY A 183 20.29 5.01 -14.65
N GLU A 184 20.08 5.90 -15.63
CA GLU A 184 20.98 7.03 -15.90
C GLU A 184 20.94 8.15 -14.85
N TYR A 185 19.90 8.20 -14.00
CA TYR A 185 19.72 9.24 -12.99
C TYR A 185 20.15 8.80 -11.58
N LEU A 186 20.31 7.49 -11.35
CA LEU A 186 20.55 6.95 -10.01
C LEU A 186 21.97 7.30 -9.52
N CYS A 187 22.10 7.70 -8.26
CA CYS A 187 23.42 7.93 -7.65
C CYS A 187 24.12 6.63 -7.23
N ARG A 188 23.35 5.55 -7.06
CA ARG A 188 23.82 4.21 -6.71
C ARG A 188 22.94 3.14 -7.37
N PRO A 189 23.44 1.91 -7.58
CA PRO A 189 22.59 0.81 -7.99
C PRO A 189 21.40 0.61 -7.05
N LEU A 190 20.24 0.23 -7.61
CA LEU A 190 19.05 -0.03 -6.80
C LEU A 190 19.28 -1.18 -5.81
N PRO A 191 18.75 -1.07 -4.57
CA PRO A 191 18.88 -2.13 -3.57
C PRO A 191 18.17 -3.41 -4.02
N GLY A 192 18.63 -4.54 -3.48
CA GLY A 192 18.14 -5.88 -3.81
C GLY A 192 19.20 -6.75 -4.47
N ASP A 193 18.78 -7.90 -5.00
CA ASP A 193 19.62 -8.83 -5.73
C ASP A 193 19.24 -8.84 -7.23
N GLU A 194 19.83 -9.75 -8.01
CA GLU A 194 19.52 -9.88 -9.45
C GLU A 194 18.05 -10.23 -9.74
N TRP A 195 17.27 -10.60 -8.71
CA TRP A 195 15.95 -11.19 -8.84
C TRP A 195 14.84 -10.31 -8.32
N VAL A 196 15.04 -9.62 -7.19
CA VAL A 196 14.05 -8.70 -6.63
C VAL A 196 14.72 -7.42 -6.11
N ARG A 197 14.15 -6.28 -6.50
CA ARG A 197 14.44 -4.94 -6.00
C ARG A 197 13.41 -4.55 -4.95
N TRP A 198 13.87 -4.35 -3.72
CA TRP A 198 13.05 -3.95 -2.58
C TRP A 198 13.16 -2.45 -2.38
N LEU A 199 12.25 -1.69 -2.98
CA LEU A 199 12.32 -0.23 -2.97
C LEU A 199 11.47 0.35 -1.84
N PRO A 200 11.90 1.42 -1.17
CA PRO A 200 11.08 2.08 -0.15
C PRO A 200 9.86 2.77 -0.78
N ALA A 201 8.75 2.78 -0.05
CA ALA A 201 7.61 3.64 -0.38
C ALA A 201 7.81 5.03 0.26
N PRO A 202 8.12 6.09 -0.49
CA PRO A 202 8.34 7.43 0.07
C PRO A 202 7.04 7.96 0.70
N PRO A 203 7.10 8.77 1.77
CA PRO A 203 5.93 9.48 2.27
C PRO A 203 5.43 10.50 1.24
N LEU A 204 4.14 10.84 1.31
CA LEU A 204 3.57 11.92 0.48
C LEU A 204 4.35 13.24 0.68
N LEU A 205 4.90 13.45 1.88
CA LEU A 205 5.70 14.62 2.21
C LEU A 205 6.86 14.85 1.23
N ASP A 206 7.55 13.79 0.78
CA ASP A 206 8.70 13.93 -0.13
C ASP A 206 8.28 14.50 -1.49
N LEU A 207 7.11 14.09 -2.01
CA LEU A 207 6.54 14.66 -3.23
C LEU A 207 6.12 16.12 -3.01
N VAL A 208 5.47 16.38 -1.88
CA VAL A 208 5.01 17.72 -1.50
C VAL A 208 6.18 18.68 -1.36
N THR A 209 7.30 18.26 -0.77
CA THR A 209 8.53 19.05 -0.61
C THR A 209 9.07 19.57 -1.93
N LEU A 210 8.99 18.78 -3.02
CA LEU A 210 9.40 19.24 -4.36
C LEU A 210 8.57 20.46 -4.80
N VAL A 211 7.26 20.43 -4.56
CA VAL A 211 6.32 21.52 -4.94
C VAL A 211 6.41 22.70 -3.98
N ALA A 212 6.41 22.43 -2.67
CA ALA A 212 6.43 23.42 -1.60
C ALA A 212 7.67 24.30 -1.69
N GLU A 213 8.82 23.72 -1.98
CA GLU A 213 10.06 24.47 -2.09
C GLU A 213 10.01 25.47 -3.26
N ARG A 214 9.47 25.09 -4.43
CA ARG A 214 9.27 26.02 -5.55
C ARG A 214 8.27 27.13 -5.21
N LEU A 215 7.21 26.84 -4.45
CA LEU A 215 6.27 27.86 -3.97
C LEU A 215 6.97 28.84 -3.01
N ARG A 216 7.76 28.35 -2.05
CA ARG A 216 8.55 29.16 -1.12
C ARG A 216 9.56 30.05 -1.83
N ALA A 217 10.16 29.57 -2.93
CA ALA A 217 11.06 30.34 -3.77
C ALA A 217 10.35 31.37 -4.68
N GLY A 218 9.02 31.49 -4.60
CA GLY A 218 8.22 32.38 -5.47
C GLY A 218 8.16 31.91 -6.93
N ARG A 219 8.55 30.66 -7.19
CA ARG A 219 8.61 30.02 -8.52
C ARG A 219 7.33 29.24 -8.81
N SER A 220 6.18 29.94 -8.80
CA SER A 220 4.85 29.31 -8.92
C SER A 220 4.67 28.49 -10.20
N ARG A 221 5.26 28.92 -11.33
CA ARG A 221 5.19 28.19 -12.59
C ARG A 221 5.90 26.83 -12.51
N GLN A 222 7.08 26.80 -11.91
CA GLN A 222 7.85 25.57 -11.67
C GLN A 222 7.11 24.64 -10.70
N ALA A 223 6.49 25.19 -9.65
CA ALA A 223 5.65 24.42 -8.72
C ALA A 223 4.46 23.75 -9.43
N LEU A 224 3.74 24.52 -10.26
CA LEU A 224 2.65 24.00 -11.08
C LEU A 224 3.13 22.93 -12.07
N ARG A 225 4.33 23.09 -12.64
CA ARG A 225 4.91 22.07 -13.53
C ARG A 225 5.24 20.77 -12.80
N LEU A 226 5.77 20.83 -11.57
CA LEU A 226 6.00 19.64 -10.76
C LEU A 226 4.70 18.92 -10.44
N ALA A 227 3.66 19.65 -10.02
CA ALA A 227 2.33 19.08 -9.80
C ALA A 227 1.75 18.45 -11.09
N ALA A 228 1.98 19.09 -12.25
CA ALA A 228 1.55 18.55 -13.55
C ALA A 228 2.30 17.26 -13.92
N VAL A 229 3.61 17.18 -13.66
CA VAL A 229 4.40 15.95 -13.88
C VAL A 229 3.90 14.81 -12.99
N MET A 230 3.58 15.09 -11.73
CA MET A 230 2.96 14.11 -10.82
C MET A 230 1.59 13.64 -11.33
N ALA A 231 0.77 14.57 -11.82
CA ALA A 231 -0.53 14.24 -12.42
C ALA A 231 -0.40 13.40 -13.69
N ASP A 232 0.49 13.76 -14.61
CA ASP A 232 0.77 13.00 -15.83
C ASP A 232 1.23 11.57 -15.50
N ALA A 233 2.14 11.42 -14.53
CA ALA A 233 2.60 10.11 -14.07
C ALA A 233 1.44 9.31 -13.45
N ALA A 234 0.67 9.89 -12.54
CA ALA A 234 -0.47 9.24 -11.90
C ALA A 234 -1.54 8.81 -12.92
N GLN A 235 -1.80 9.64 -13.94
CA GLN A 235 -2.76 9.33 -15.01
C GLN A 235 -2.34 8.10 -15.82
N ILE A 236 -1.04 7.97 -16.13
CA ILE A 236 -0.50 6.77 -16.79
C ILE A 236 -0.65 5.54 -15.87
N LEU A 237 -0.38 5.70 -14.57
CA LEU A 237 -0.46 4.62 -13.59
C LEU A 237 -1.88 4.11 -13.33
N LEU A 238 -2.94 4.92 -13.58
CA LEU A 238 -4.34 4.48 -13.45
C LEU A 238 -4.69 3.26 -14.31
N LEU A 239 -3.93 3.05 -15.39
CA LEU A 239 -4.11 1.93 -16.33
C LEU A 239 -3.79 0.56 -15.70
N ASP A 240 -3.04 0.53 -14.60
CA ASP A 240 -2.68 -0.69 -13.89
C ASP A 240 -3.26 -0.69 -12.47
N THR A 241 -3.98 -1.77 -12.13
CA THR A 241 -4.69 -1.93 -10.85
C THR A 241 -3.76 -1.88 -9.64
N ARG A 242 -2.46 -2.15 -9.81
CA ARG A 242 -1.47 -2.09 -8.72
C ARG A 242 -1.21 -0.68 -8.20
N PHE A 243 -1.43 0.33 -9.04
CA PHE A 243 -1.20 1.74 -8.70
C PHE A 243 -2.50 2.54 -8.55
N ARG A 244 -3.58 2.08 -9.19
CA ARG A 244 -4.80 2.85 -9.42
C ARG A 244 -5.38 3.56 -8.18
N PRO A 245 -5.56 2.92 -7.00
CA PRO A 245 -6.19 3.59 -5.87
C PRO A 245 -5.43 4.82 -5.39
N ARG A 246 -4.09 4.73 -5.31
CA ARG A 246 -3.24 5.85 -4.91
C ARG A 246 -3.05 6.85 -6.05
N ALA A 247 -2.92 6.40 -7.30
CA ALA A 247 -2.89 7.29 -8.46
C ALA A 247 -4.14 8.20 -8.53
N LEU A 248 -5.33 7.64 -8.29
CA LEU A 248 -6.57 8.41 -8.24
C LEU A 248 -6.58 9.41 -7.07
N ALA A 249 -6.06 9.01 -5.91
CA ALA A 249 -5.93 9.90 -4.76
C ALA A 249 -5.00 11.08 -5.09
N LEU A 250 -3.82 10.82 -5.67
CA LEU A 250 -2.85 11.86 -6.04
C LEU A 250 -3.42 12.85 -7.07
N LEU A 251 -4.09 12.35 -8.11
CA LEU A 251 -4.79 13.20 -9.08
C LEU A 251 -5.80 14.12 -8.40
N THR A 252 -6.59 13.58 -7.46
CA THR A 252 -7.57 14.37 -6.71
C THR A 252 -6.91 15.43 -5.82
N MET A 253 -5.75 15.12 -5.24
CA MET A 253 -4.99 16.08 -4.41
C MET A 253 -4.47 17.26 -5.23
N VAL A 254 -3.90 17.00 -6.41
CA VAL A 254 -3.21 18.02 -7.23
C VAL A 254 -4.15 18.81 -8.14
N GLU A 255 -5.32 18.26 -8.48
CA GLU A 255 -6.26 18.85 -9.44
C GLU A 255 -6.60 20.34 -9.17
N PRO A 256 -6.92 20.79 -7.94
CA PRO A 256 -7.24 22.19 -7.70
C PRO A 256 -6.10 23.16 -8.06
N MET A 257 -4.84 22.75 -7.87
CA MET A 257 -3.67 23.55 -8.26
C MET A 257 -3.58 23.67 -9.79
N LEU A 258 -3.92 22.60 -10.51
CA LEU A 258 -3.85 22.57 -11.96
C LEU A 258 -5.01 23.32 -12.63
N ARG A 259 -6.21 23.30 -12.03
CA ARG A 259 -7.38 24.04 -12.53
C ARG A 259 -7.22 25.56 -12.46
N THR A 260 -6.40 26.05 -11.53
CA THR A 260 -6.14 27.48 -11.34
C THR A 260 -4.99 28.01 -12.19
N ALA A 261 -4.25 27.12 -12.86
CA ALA A 261 -3.17 27.47 -13.78
C ALA A 261 -3.70 28.06 -15.09
N ARG A 262 -3.02 29.07 -15.62
CA ARG A 262 -3.36 29.70 -16.90
C ARG A 262 -2.71 28.94 -18.05
N PRO A 263 -3.28 28.95 -19.26
CA PRO A 263 -2.63 28.34 -20.44
C PRO A 263 -1.22 28.89 -20.73
N GLU A 264 -0.97 30.14 -20.34
CA GLU A 264 0.33 30.82 -20.47
C GLU A 264 1.41 30.22 -19.56
N ASP A 265 1.02 29.60 -18.44
CA ASP A 265 1.94 28.93 -17.51
C ASP A 265 2.56 27.67 -18.13
N PHE A 266 2.01 27.18 -19.24
CA PHE A 266 2.48 25.98 -19.96
C PHE A 266 2.99 26.26 -21.39
N ARG A 267 2.97 27.51 -21.86
CA ARG A 267 3.45 27.85 -23.22
C ARG A 267 4.93 27.51 -23.41
N GLY A 268 5.23 26.75 -24.47
CA GLY A 268 6.58 26.36 -24.89
C GLY A 268 7.00 24.95 -24.50
N GLU A 269 6.13 24.18 -23.84
CA GLU A 269 6.47 22.86 -23.31
C GLU A 269 5.42 21.82 -23.73
N PHE A 270 5.85 20.64 -24.16
CA PHE A 270 4.94 19.50 -24.40
C PHE A 270 4.25 19.18 -23.07
N THR A 271 2.97 19.50 -22.96
CA THR A 271 2.02 18.84 -22.09
C THR A 271 1.42 17.70 -22.91
N SER A 272 1.28 16.52 -22.32
CA SER A 272 0.38 15.52 -22.88
C SER A 272 -1.02 16.17 -23.01
N GLY A 273 -1.87 15.72 -23.95
CA GLY A 273 -3.16 16.35 -24.31
C GLY A 273 -4.21 16.49 -23.19
N LEU A 274 -3.83 16.31 -21.92
CA LEU A 274 -4.66 16.38 -20.72
C LEU A 274 -5.16 17.78 -20.38
N HIS A 275 -4.47 18.86 -20.78
CA HIS A 275 -4.97 20.22 -20.49
C HIS A 275 -6.29 20.53 -21.24
N SER A 276 -6.48 19.95 -22.43
CA SER A 276 -7.75 20.07 -23.17
C SER A 276 -8.89 19.35 -22.43
N ALA A 277 -8.64 18.14 -21.92
CA ALA A 277 -9.68 17.34 -21.25
C ALA A 277 -10.11 17.88 -19.87
N TYR A 278 -9.20 18.52 -19.14
CA TYR A 278 -9.53 19.19 -17.87
C TYR A 278 -10.28 20.53 -18.07
N GLN A 279 -10.08 21.21 -19.20
CA GLN A 279 -10.81 22.44 -19.55
C GLN A 279 -12.20 22.14 -20.14
N ASP A 280 -12.34 21.12 -20.98
CA ASP A 280 -13.61 20.77 -21.65
C ASP A 280 -14.72 20.35 -20.66
N ASN A 281 -14.36 19.85 -19.46
CA ASN A 281 -15.35 19.51 -18.41
C ASN A 281 -15.79 20.72 -17.57
N ALA A 282 -15.10 21.86 -17.62
CA ALA A 282 -15.45 23.07 -16.86
C ALA A 282 -16.46 23.98 -17.60
N ASP A 283 -16.57 23.86 -18.92
CA ASP A 283 -17.42 24.72 -19.75
C ASP A 283 -18.91 24.31 -19.82
N ASN A 284 -19.33 23.24 -19.14
CA ASN A 284 -20.72 22.78 -19.09
C ASN A 284 -21.59 23.41 -17.97
N GLY A 285 -21.16 24.52 -17.38
CA GLY A 285 -21.93 25.23 -16.37
C GLY A 285 -21.68 26.73 -16.37
N SER A 286 -22.40 27.47 -17.21
CA SER A 286 -22.45 28.94 -17.12
C SER A 286 -23.01 29.38 -15.77
N PRO A 287 -22.37 30.38 -15.13
CA PRO A 287 -23.13 31.56 -14.76
C PRO A 287 -22.40 32.84 -15.19
N THR A 288 -23.17 33.69 -15.88
CA THR A 288 -22.86 35.06 -16.27
C THR A 288 -22.51 35.95 -15.07
N GLY A 289 -21.41 36.70 -15.17
CA GLY A 289 -21.12 37.86 -14.32
C GLY A 289 -19.68 38.35 -14.45
N PRO A 290 -19.41 39.61 -14.82
CA PRO A 290 -18.04 40.13 -14.90
C PRO A 290 -17.58 40.63 -13.52
N HIS A 291 -16.27 40.55 -13.30
CA HIS A 291 -15.47 41.01 -12.15
C HIS A 291 -15.13 39.96 -11.07
N SER A 292 -13.80 39.84 -10.87
CA SER A 292 -13.12 39.33 -9.67
C SER A 292 -13.00 37.81 -9.48
N ARG A 293 -12.14 37.15 -10.25
CA ARG A 293 -11.52 35.86 -9.86
C ARG A 293 -10.01 35.89 -10.06
N SER A 294 -9.31 36.54 -9.13
CA SER A 294 -7.88 36.34 -8.86
C SER A 294 -7.58 36.86 -7.45
N PRO A 295 -7.74 36.00 -6.41
CA PRO A 295 -6.77 36.01 -5.30
C PRO A 295 -6.48 34.67 -4.59
N GLU A 296 -7.01 33.51 -5.02
CA GLU A 296 -7.01 32.29 -4.17
C GLU A 296 -5.66 31.55 -4.06
N LEU A 297 -4.80 31.57 -5.08
CA LEU A 297 -3.47 30.95 -4.98
C LEU A 297 -2.49 31.74 -4.09
N ARG A 298 -2.81 32.99 -3.72
CA ARG A 298 -1.86 33.93 -3.10
C ARG A 298 -2.11 34.22 -1.61
N ARG A 299 -3.23 33.79 -1.01
CA ARG A 299 -3.57 34.17 0.38
C ARG A 299 -3.43 33.09 1.45
N ASP A 300 -3.38 31.79 1.11
CA ASP A 300 -3.49 30.76 2.17
C ASP A 300 -2.24 29.89 2.37
N PHE A 301 -1.20 30.01 1.54
CA PHE A 301 0.06 29.29 1.77
C PHE A 301 1.05 30.11 2.60
N GLN A 302 0.83 30.10 3.91
CA GLN A 302 1.84 30.47 4.91
C GLN A 302 2.61 29.25 5.45
N GLY A 303 2.32 28.04 4.93
CA GLY A 303 2.75 26.77 5.51
C GLY A 303 4.10 26.26 5.02
N ASP A 304 4.82 25.61 5.94
CA ASP A 304 5.89 24.67 5.65
C ASP A 304 5.39 23.47 4.80
N ASP A 305 6.29 22.56 4.46
CA ASP A 305 5.98 21.39 3.64
C ASP A 305 4.83 20.53 4.24
N ALA A 306 4.70 20.50 5.57
CA ALA A 306 3.62 19.79 6.26
C ALA A 306 2.25 20.45 6.02
N GLY A 307 2.17 21.78 6.04
CA GLY A 307 0.93 22.50 5.72
C GLY A 307 0.41 22.20 4.31
N LEU A 308 1.29 22.11 3.30
CA LEU A 308 0.89 21.73 1.94
C LEU A 308 0.45 20.27 1.85
N ARG A 309 1.09 19.37 2.62
CA ARG A 309 0.69 17.97 2.71
C ARG A 309 -0.72 17.83 3.27
N GLU A 310 -1.03 18.47 4.40
CA GLU A 310 -2.37 18.44 5.00
C GLU A 310 -3.42 18.99 4.03
N ALA A 311 -3.14 20.15 3.40
CA ALA A 311 -4.04 20.74 2.41
C ALA A 311 -4.27 19.83 1.19
N TRP A 312 -3.32 18.95 0.84
CA TRP A 312 -3.51 17.94 -0.20
C TRP A 312 -4.39 16.80 0.30
N LEU A 313 -4.11 16.24 1.48
CA LEU A 313 -4.86 15.14 2.07
C LEU A 313 -6.34 15.48 2.31
N GLU A 314 -6.63 16.71 2.74
CA GLU A 314 -8.01 17.20 2.97
C GLU A 314 -8.89 17.19 1.71
N ARG A 315 -8.29 17.20 0.51
CA ARG A 315 -9.03 17.21 -0.77
C ARG A 315 -9.55 15.83 -1.15
N VAL A 316 -9.04 14.77 -0.54
CA VAL A 316 -9.30 13.41 -1.01
C VAL A 316 -10.67 12.92 -0.53
N PRO A 317 -11.57 12.52 -1.45
CA PRO A 317 -12.87 11.99 -1.10
C PRO A 317 -12.77 10.79 -0.16
N THR A 318 -13.71 10.69 0.77
CA THR A 318 -13.75 9.62 1.78
C THR A 318 -13.74 8.22 1.17
N ARG A 319 -14.28 8.02 -0.04
CA ARG A 319 -14.21 6.73 -0.77
C ARG A 319 -12.79 6.23 -1.07
N LEU A 320 -11.78 7.11 -1.00
CA LEU A 320 -10.36 6.76 -1.19
C LEU A 320 -9.61 6.63 0.15
N CYS A 321 -10.31 6.65 1.30
CA CYS A 321 -9.71 6.62 2.63
C CYS A 321 -8.72 5.46 2.82
N ARG A 322 -9.04 4.27 2.30
CA ARG A 322 -8.17 3.09 2.41
C ARG A 322 -6.82 3.29 1.70
N ALA A 323 -6.80 4.01 0.59
CA ALA A 323 -5.56 4.31 -0.15
C ALA A 323 -4.64 5.26 0.62
N LEU A 324 -5.19 6.03 1.57
CA LEU A 324 -4.47 7.02 2.37
C LEU A 324 -4.17 6.59 3.80
N LEU A 325 -4.52 5.36 4.22
CA LEU A 325 -4.18 4.88 5.56
C LEU A 325 -2.68 5.02 5.86
N ILE A 326 -1.83 4.78 4.86
CA ILE A 326 -0.37 4.92 5.00
C ILE A 326 0.09 6.35 5.38
N GLU A 327 -0.75 7.36 5.13
CA GLU A 327 -0.48 8.76 5.44
C GLU A 327 -1.26 9.25 6.67
N ASN A 328 -2.49 8.78 6.87
CA ASN A 328 -3.42 9.32 7.86
C ASN A 328 -3.51 8.47 9.14
N ASP A 329 -3.31 7.16 9.02
CA ASP A 329 -3.42 6.21 10.13
C ASP A 329 -2.47 5.02 9.91
N PRO A 330 -1.16 5.19 10.24
CA PRO A 330 -0.16 4.14 10.05
C PRO A 330 -0.48 2.84 10.81
N GLU A 331 -1.21 2.94 11.93
CA GLU A 331 -1.61 1.77 12.71
C GLU A 331 -2.71 0.97 11.99
N ALA A 332 -3.76 1.64 11.50
CA ALA A 332 -4.76 0.99 10.65
C ALA A 332 -4.14 0.48 9.33
N HIS A 333 -3.17 1.20 8.75
CA HIS A 333 -2.45 0.71 7.57
C HIS A 333 -1.75 -0.62 7.87
N PHE A 334 -1.02 -0.70 8.99
CA PHE A 334 -0.35 -1.93 9.42
C PHE A 334 -1.34 -3.09 9.58
N THR A 335 -2.44 -2.92 10.33
CA THR A 335 -3.43 -3.99 10.53
C THR A 335 -4.09 -4.43 9.21
N HIS A 336 -4.32 -3.50 8.28
CA HIS A 336 -4.79 -3.84 6.93
C HIS A 336 -3.78 -4.66 6.13
N THR A 337 -2.49 -4.36 6.21
CA THR A 337 -1.45 -5.14 5.52
C THR A 337 -1.26 -6.53 6.12
N VAL A 338 -1.43 -6.68 7.45
CA VAL A 338 -1.45 -8.00 8.11
C VAL A 338 -2.66 -8.82 7.65
N TYR A 339 -3.85 -8.21 7.57
CA TYR A 339 -5.02 -8.86 6.99
C TYR A 339 -4.74 -9.35 5.56
N ASP A 340 -4.15 -8.49 4.72
CA ASP A 340 -3.84 -8.81 3.32
C ASP A 340 -2.82 -9.96 3.21
N LEU A 341 -1.84 -10.04 4.12
CA LEU A 341 -0.89 -11.17 4.17
C LEU A 341 -1.57 -12.48 4.54
N VAL A 342 -2.40 -12.48 5.60
CA VAL A 342 -3.13 -13.68 6.02
C VAL A 342 -4.11 -14.14 4.92
N GLU A 343 -4.73 -13.20 4.20
CA GLU A 343 -5.60 -13.51 3.05
C GLU A 343 -4.81 -14.09 1.87
N ALA A 344 -3.63 -13.55 1.55
CA ALA A 344 -2.73 -14.09 0.52
C ALA A 344 -2.26 -15.52 0.86
N LEU A 345 -2.16 -15.85 2.14
CA LEU A 345 -1.79 -17.18 2.65
C LEU A 345 -2.99 -18.13 2.80
N SER A 346 -4.19 -17.77 2.36
CA SER A 346 -5.41 -18.58 2.53
C SER A 346 -5.39 -19.95 1.84
N PHE A 347 -4.42 -20.20 0.95
CA PHE A 347 -4.17 -21.53 0.39
C PHE A 347 -3.53 -22.50 1.41
N MET A 348 -2.89 -21.99 2.45
CA MET A 348 -2.27 -22.79 3.51
C MET A 348 -3.33 -23.44 4.41
N PRO A 349 -3.03 -24.60 5.02
CA PRO A 349 -3.91 -25.22 6.02
C PRO A 349 -4.13 -24.34 7.26
N ASP A 350 -3.09 -23.61 7.69
CA ASP A 350 -3.11 -22.67 8.80
C ASP A 350 -2.50 -21.32 8.38
N PRO A 351 -3.29 -20.42 7.78
CA PRO A 351 -2.81 -19.11 7.32
C PRO A 351 -2.27 -18.22 8.46
N PRO A 352 -2.90 -18.14 9.66
CA PRO A 352 -2.30 -17.43 10.79
C PRO A 352 -0.91 -17.93 11.18
N ALA A 353 -0.70 -19.24 11.27
CA ALA A 353 0.63 -19.79 11.57
C ALA A 353 1.67 -19.44 10.50
N ALA A 354 1.29 -19.48 9.21
CA ALA A 354 2.16 -19.07 8.12
C ALA A 354 2.46 -17.55 8.15
N ALA A 355 1.46 -16.71 8.45
CA ALA A 355 1.69 -15.27 8.57
C ALA A 355 2.61 -14.93 9.76
N ALA A 356 2.51 -15.69 10.85
CA ALA A 356 3.37 -15.52 12.02
C ALA A 356 4.87 -15.69 11.69
N THR A 357 5.24 -16.52 10.70
CA THR A 357 6.65 -16.67 10.29
C THR A 357 7.19 -15.41 9.63
N PHE A 358 6.39 -14.70 8.83
CA PHE A 358 6.78 -13.40 8.26
C PHE A 358 6.80 -12.30 9.31
N LEU A 359 5.85 -12.30 10.24
CA LEU A 359 5.83 -11.37 11.38
C LEU A 359 7.05 -11.55 12.29
N ALA A 360 7.53 -12.78 12.43
CA ALA A 360 8.72 -13.10 13.20
C ALA A 360 9.99 -12.44 12.67
N ASP A 361 10.03 -12.03 11.39
CA ASP A 361 11.17 -11.30 10.82
C ASP A 361 11.18 -9.81 11.17
N LEU A 362 10.07 -9.27 11.70
CA LEU A 362 9.97 -7.86 12.05
C LEU A 362 10.78 -7.56 13.33
N SER A 363 11.53 -6.47 13.31
CA SER A 363 12.19 -5.96 14.51
C SER A 363 11.15 -5.36 15.46
N ASP A 364 10.80 -6.08 16.52
CA ASP A 364 9.86 -5.65 17.57
C ASP A 364 10.52 -5.51 18.95
N SER A 365 11.56 -4.67 19.03
CA SER A 365 12.32 -4.44 20.29
C SER A 365 11.45 -3.87 21.42
N ARG A 366 10.35 -3.19 21.08
CA ARG A 366 9.41 -2.57 22.02
C ARG A 366 8.22 -3.48 22.38
N ARG A 367 8.15 -4.70 21.84
CA ARG A 367 7.05 -5.67 22.07
C ARG A 367 5.67 -5.10 21.77
N LEU A 368 5.59 -4.28 20.72
CA LEU A 368 4.39 -3.60 20.27
C LEU A 368 3.50 -4.49 19.40
N LEU A 369 4.05 -5.56 18.83
CA LEU A 369 3.35 -6.37 17.85
C LEU A 369 2.20 -7.19 18.45
N PRO A 370 2.36 -7.94 19.57
CA PRO A 370 1.30 -8.82 20.07
C PRO A 370 -0.04 -8.11 20.33
N GLY A 371 0.00 -6.88 20.86
CA GLY A 371 -1.20 -6.08 21.14
C GLY A 371 -1.96 -5.59 19.92
N ARG A 372 -1.44 -5.80 18.71
CA ARG A 372 -2.05 -5.41 17.42
C ARG A 372 -2.57 -6.59 16.61
N LEU A 373 -2.29 -7.82 17.05
CA LEU A 373 -2.71 -9.05 16.38
C LEU A 373 -3.98 -9.57 17.04
N ASP A 374 -4.87 -10.16 16.26
CA ASP A 374 -5.95 -10.96 16.82
C ASP A 374 -5.39 -12.16 17.62
N HIS A 375 -6.22 -12.75 18.48
CA HIS A 375 -5.77 -13.81 19.38
C HIS A 375 -5.17 -15.03 18.66
N ARG A 376 -5.61 -15.39 17.44
CA ARG A 376 -5.10 -16.56 16.72
C ARG A 376 -3.70 -16.31 16.20
N LEU A 377 -3.50 -15.16 15.57
CA LEU A 377 -2.20 -14.75 15.04
C LEU A 377 -1.20 -14.44 16.17
N ARG A 378 -1.68 -13.84 17.28
CA ARG A 378 -0.89 -13.60 18.49
C ARG A 378 -0.36 -14.90 19.09
N MET A 379 -1.21 -15.92 19.23
CA MET A 379 -0.82 -17.23 19.75
C MET A 379 0.27 -17.89 18.90
N ALA A 380 0.10 -17.89 17.56
CA ALA A 380 1.08 -18.44 16.64
C ALA A 380 2.43 -17.69 16.70
N TYR A 381 2.39 -16.36 16.78
CA TYR A 381 3.60 -15.54 16.93
C TYR A 381 4.32 -15.81 18.26
N GLU A 382 3.58 -15.91 19.37
CA GLU A 382 4.16 -16.20 20.68
C GLU A 382 4.76 -17.62 20.77
N GLU A 383 4.22 -18.59 20.05
CA GLU A 383 4.81 -19.93 19.92
C GLU A 383 6.18 -19.86 19.24
N LEU A 384 6.30 -19.11 18.14
CA LEU A 384 7.59 -18.85 17.48
C LEU A 384 8.55 -18.10 18.41
N ALA A 385 8.05 -17.12 19.17
CA ALA A 385 8.85 -16.37 20.14
C ALA A 385 9.40 -17.29 21.26
N ARG A 386 8.55 -18.17 21.82
CA ARG A 386 8.95 -19.17 22.82
C ARG A 386 9.96 -20.17 22.27
N ALA A 387 9.89 -20.48 20.97
CA ALA A 387 10.87 -21.32 20.28
C ALA A 387 12.18 -20.60 19.91
N GLY A 388 12.32 -19.30 20.22
CA GLY A 388 13.51 -18.51 19.87
C GLY A 388 13.63 -18.23 18.37
N ARG A 389 12.50 -18.18 17.64
CA ARG A 389 12.43 -18.02 16.17
C ARG A 389 11.97 -16.63 15.73
N VAL A 390 11.80 -15.68 16.65
CA VAL A 390 11.53 -14.28 16.34
C VAL A 390 12.86 -13.52 16.25
N GLY A 391 12.98 -12.67 15.24
CA GLY A 391 14.15 -11.85 14.96
C GLY A 391 14.56 -11.03 16.18
N THR A 392 15.60 -11.48 16.87
CA THR A 392 16.30 -10.65 17.84
C THR A 392 17.14 -9.66 17.05
N SER A 393 16.69 -8.41 16.95
CA SER A 393 17.51 -7.25 16.57
C SER A 393 18.21 -7.35 15.21
N ALA A 394 17.65 -6.70 14.18
CA ALA A 394 18.40 -6.23 13.02
C ALA A 394 19.31 -5.03 13.38
N ALA A 395 20.08 -5.17 14.45
CA ALA A 395 21.28 -4.38 14.71
C ALA A 395 22.42 -5.38 14.92
N ASP A 396 23.53 -5.12 14.25
CA ASP A 396 24.80 -5.86 14.23
C ASP A 396 24.91 -7.04 13.26
N SER A 397 24.89 -6.73 11.96
CA SER A 397 25.95 -7.27 11.09
C SER A 397 26.30 -6.28 9.98
N THR A 398 26.96 -5.19 10.35
CA THR A 398 27.86 -4.45 9.44
C THR A 398 29.30 -4.68 9.92
N GLU A 399 29.82 -5.87 9.55
CA GLU A 399 31.20 -6.22 9.10
C GLU A 399 32.46 -5.78 9.89
N PRO A 400 33.57 -6.57 9.90
CA PRO A 400 34.31 -6.95 8.68
C PRO A 400 34.78 -8.42 8.57
N ASP A 401 35.07 -8.82 7.33
CA ASP A 401 35.78 -10.05 6.97
C ASP A 401 37.02 -10.28 7.83
N GLY A 402 37.16 -11.48 8.40
CA GLY A 402 38.48 -12.01 8.79
C GLY A 402 38.69 -12.53 10.22
N PHE A 403 37.68 -12.70 11.07
CA PHE A 403 37.88 -13.33 12.40
C PHE A 403 37.04 -14.60 12.61
N PRO A 404 37.64 -15.71 13.09
CA PRO A 404 36.92 -16.96 13.32
C PRO A 404 36.01 -16.83 14.54
N VAL A 405 34.71 -17.05 14.32
CA VAL A 405 33.68 -17.04 15.36
C VAL A 405 33.87 -18.25 16.29
N ARG A 406 33.92 -17.99 17.60
CA ARG A 406 33.72 -19.04 18.62
C ARG A 406 32.27 -19.46 18.61
N THR A 407 32.01 -20.68 18.15
CA THR A 407 30.71 -21.35 18.24
C THR A 407 30.35 -21.63 19.70
N GLY A 408 29.68 -20.69 20.35
CA GLY A 408 28.91 -20.94 21.58
C GLY A 408 27.57 -21.57 21.20
N GLY A 409 27.26 -22.73 21.77
CA GLY A 409 26.19 -23.62 21.33
C GLY A 409 24.81 -22.97 21.23
N LEU A 410 24.41 -22.65 20.01
CA LEU A 410 23.02 -22.49 19.60
C LEU A 410 22.70 -23.70 18.71
N SER A 411 21.61 -24.39 19.02
CA SER A 411 21.16 -25.58 18.31
C SER A 411 21.03 -25.30 16.81
N VAL A 412 21.91 -25.91 16.00
CA VAL A 412 22.01 -25.75 14.53
C VAL A 412 21.01 -26.67 13.79
N ALA A 413 20.02 -27.24 14.49
CA ALA A 413 18.96 -28.00 13.84
C ALA A 413 17.73 -27.09 13.62
N PRO A 414 17.40 -26.68 12.37
CA PRO A 414 16.12 -26.07 12.10
C PRO A 414 15.03 -27.14 12.25
N ALA A 415 14.24 -27.05 13.33
CA ALA A 415 12.89 -27.62 13.33
C ALA A 415 12.10 -26.94 12.19
N PRO A 416 11.20 -27.67 11.48
CA PRO A 416 10.66 -27.19 10.21
C PRO A 416 9.93 -25.86 10.42
N VAL A 417 10.49 -24.78 9.87
CA VAL A 417 9.73 -23.56 9.60
C VAL A 417 8.56 -24.00 8.74
N LEU A 418 7.32 -23.63 9.11
CA LEU A 418 6.15 -23.98 8.32
C LEU A 418 6.43 -23.55 6.87
N GLU A 419 6.57 -24.53 5.98
CA GLU A 419 7.04 -24.25 4.63
C GLU A 419 5.92 -23.60 3.84
N VAL A 420 6.11 -22.34 3.47
CA VAL A 420 5.18 -21.62 2.59
C VAL A 420 5.49 -22.02 1.15
N ALA A 421 4.57 -22.75 0.53
CA ALA A 421 4.66 -23.20 -0.85
C ALA A 421 3.43 -22.67 -1.64
N PRO A 422 3.52 -21.49 -2.25
CA PRO A 422 2.44 -20.97 -3.08
C PRO A 422 2.13 -21.92 -4.25
N PRO A 423 0.86 -22.12 -4.61
CA PRO A 423 0.46 -23.06 -5.66
C PRO A 423 0.81 -22.59 -7.08
N ASP A 424 0.99 -21.28 -7.27
CA ASP A 424 1.32 -20.66 -8.54
C ASP A 424 2.08 -19.34 -8.35
N ARG A 425 2.58 -18.79 -9.46
CA ARG A 425 3.34 -17.53 -9.47
C ARG A 425 2.52 -16.34 -8.98
N ALA A 426 1.22 -16.30 -9.25
CA ALA A 426 0.36 -15.19 -8.84
C ALA A 426 0.14 -15.16 -7.32
N SER A 427 0.02 -16.34 -6.72
CA SER A 427 -0.05 -16.54 -5.27
C SER A 427 1.28 -16.21 -4.61
N ALA A 428 2.41 -16.59 -5.23
CA ALA A 428 3.74 -16.21 -4.76
C ALA A 428 3.94 -14.68 -4.78
N ALA A 429 3.56 -14.02 -5.89
CA ALA A 429 3.59 -12.57 -6.03
C ALA A 429 2.69 -11.86 -5.01
N ALA A 430 1.50 -12.41 -4.73
CA ALA A 430 0.59 -11.91 -3.70
C ALA A 430 1.20 -11.98 -2.29
N VAL A 431 1.80 -13.12 -1.94
CA VAL A 431 2.43 -13.32 -0.62
C VAL A 431 3.64 -12.39 -0.47
N LEU A 432 4.49 -12.30 -1.48
CA LEU A 432 5.66 -11.40 -1.45
C LEU A 432 5.24 -9.93 -1.33
N GLY A 433 4.24 -9.49 -2.10
CA GLY A 433 3.78 -8.11 -2.07
C GLY A 433 3.08 -7.77 -0.76
N ALA A 434 2.19 -8.63 -0.26
CA ALA A 434 1.53 -8.44 1.03
C ALA A 434 2.53 -8.43 2.20
N ALA A 435 3.48 -9.37 2.22
CA ALA A 435 4.50 -9.42 3.24
C ALA A 435 5.40 -8.17 3.21
N TYR A 436 5.76 -7.68 2.01
CA TYR A 436 6.60 -6.49 1.89
C TYR A 436 5.88 -5.22 2.29
N ALA A 437 4.61 -5.06 1.87
CA ALA A 437 3.76 -3.97 2.34
C ALA A 437 3.61 -3.97 3.87
N MET A 438 3.45 -5.15 4.49
CA MET A 438 3.43 -5.29 5.95
C MET A 438 4.74 -4.84 6.60
N GLY A 439 5.89 -5.23 6.05
CA GLY A 439 7.20 -4.78 6.53
C GLY A 439 7.37 -3.26 6.44
N LEU A 440 6.97 -2.66 5.32
CA LEU A 440 7.00 -1.20 5.13
C LEU A 440 6.05 -0.47 6.10
N ALA A 441 4.84 -0.99 6.31
CA ALA A 441 3.88 -0.44 7.25
C ALA A 441 4.41 -0.51 8.69
N TRP A 442 5.05 -1.61 9.07
CA TRP A 442 5.72 -1.72 10.38
C TRP A 442 6.84 -0.71 10.53
N GLY A 443 7.66 -0.53 9.48
CA GLY A 443 8.73 0.47 9.46
C GLY A 443 8.21 1.89 9.63
N ARG A 444 7.12 2.26 8.94
CA ARG A 444 6.46 3.58 9.14
C ARG A 444 5.91 3.75 10.55
N LEU A 445 5.30 2.70 11.11
CA LEU A 445 4.68 2.76 12.44
C LEU A 445 5.71 2.87 13.58
N THR A 446 6.87 2.22 13.42
CA THR A 446 7.84 2.06 14.53
C THR A 446 9.17 2.78 14.33
N GLY A 447 9.47 3.20 13.10
CA GLY A 447 10.79 3.67 12.69
C GLY A 447 11.80 2.55 12.42
N ALA A 448 11.37 1.27 12.47
CA ALA A 448 12.23 0.15 12.12
C ALA A 448 12.62 0.20 10.63
N LYS A 449 13.89 -0.07 10.32
CA LYS A 449 14.34 -0.16 8.93
C LYS A 449 13.98 -1.52 8.34
N VAL A 450 13.48 -1.52 7.11
CA VAL A 450 13.32 -2.74 6.32
C VAL A 450 14.64 -3.01 5.59
N PRO A 451 15.18 -4.24 5.62
CA PRO A 451 16.45 -4.57 4.96
C PRO A 451 16.39 -4.36 3.43
N GLU A 452 17.52 -3.94 2.85
CA GLU A 452 17.66 -3.71 1.39
C GLU A 452 17.51 -5.00 0.55
N ARG A 453 17.60 -6.18 1.18
CA ARG A 453 17.41 -7.51 0.55
C ARG A 453 16.06 -8.17 0.87
N GLY A 454 15.14 -7.44 1.48
CA GLY A 454 13.89 -7.97 2.01
C GLY A 454 14.06 -8.68 3.36
N LEU A 455 12.94 -9.06 3.97
CA LEU A 455 12.91 -9.84 5.21
C LEU A 455 13.26 -11.32 4.93
N ALA A 456 13.76 -12.04 5.93
CA ALA A 456 14.33 -13.37 5.74
C ALA A 456 13.38 -14.37 5.07
N SER A 457 12.11 -14.42 5.50
CA SER A 457 11.08 -15.28 4.91
C SER A 457 10.74 -14.87 3.48
N GLN A 458 10.80 -13.57 3.15
CA GLN A 458 10.59 -13.08 1.78
C GLN A 458 11.74 -13.52 0.87
N SER A 459 13.00 -13.33 1.31
CA SER A 459 14.18 -13.74 0.54
C SER A 459 14.26 -15.27 0.37
N ALA A 460 13.79 -16.04 1.37
CA ALA A 460 13.66 -17.49 1.25
C ALA A 460 12.64 -17.89 0.18
N LEU A 461 11.47 -17.25 0.17
CA LEU A 461 10.45 -17.50 -0.84
C LEU A 461 10.91 -17.12 -2.25
N VAL A 462 11.59 -15.98 -2.42
CA VAL A 462 12.18 -15.57 -3.71
C VAL A 462 13.14 -16.63 -4.24
N ARG A 463 14.08 -17.12 -3.41
CA ARG A 463 15.04 -18.16 -3.83
C ARG A 463 14.36 -19.44 -4.33
N LYS A 464 13.22 -19.81 -3.76
CA LYS A 464 12.44 -20.98 -4.19
C LYS A 464 11.81 -20.76 -5.57
N ILE A 465 11.15 -19.62 -5.77
CA ILE A 465 10.55 -19.25 -7.07
C ILE A 465 11.61 -19.22 -8.19
N VAL A 466 12.81 -18.73 -7.85
CA VAL A 466 13.96 -18.69 -8.78
C VAL A 466 14.40 -20.11 -9.17
N HIS A 467 14.57 -21.00 -8.20
CA HIS A 467 14.97 -22.38 -8.47
C HIS A 467 13.99 -23.09 -9.42
N GLU A 468 12.69 -22.90 -9.19
CA GLU A 468 11.63 -23.42 -10.06
C GLU A 468 11.69 -22.83 -11.49
N ARG A 469 12.19 -21.60 -11.67
CA ARG A 469 12.37 -20.97 -13.00
C ARG A 469 13.47 -21.64 -13.80
N ASP A 470 14.58 -21.95 -13.14
CA ASP A 470 15.78 -22.49 -13.79
C ASP A 470 15.61 -23.99 -14.12
N ASP A 471 14.86 -24.73 -13.31
CA ASP A 471 14.51 -26.14 -13.58
C ASP A 471 13.65 -26.31 -14.85
N HIS A 472 12.81 -25.32 -15.19
CA HIS A 472 12.02 -25.36 -16.42
C HIS A 472 12.81 -25.01 -17.69
N HIS A 473 14.02 -24.45 -17.58
CA HIS A 473 14.87 -24.10 -18.73
C HIS A 473 15.81 -25.24 -19.17
N THR A 474 15.89 -26.34 -18.44
CA THR A 474 16.73 -27.51 -18.81
C THR A 474 16.00 -28.56 -19.65
N GLY A 475 14.74 -28.32 -20.05
CA GLY A 475 13.86 -29.29 -20.71
C GLY A 475 13.72 -29.20 -22.23
N HIS A 476 14.53 -28.42 -22.95
CA HIS A 476 14.55 -28.41 -24.42
C HIS A 476 15.98 -28.27 -24.96
N ILE A 477 16.62 -29.42 -25.20
CA ILE A 477 17.68 -29.59 -26.20
C ILE A 477 17.17 -30.58 -27.23
#